data_AF-A0A2V7X5Z6-F1
#
_entry.id   AF-A0A2V7X5Z6-F1
#
_cell.length_a   1.000
_cell.length_b   1.000
_cell.length_c   1.000
_cell.angle_alpha   90.00
_cell.angle_beta   90.00
_cell.angle_gamma   90.00
#
_symmetry.space_group_name_H-M   'P 1'
#
loop_
_entity.id
_entity.type
_entity.pdbx_description
1 polymer ?
#
loop_
_entity_poly.entity_id
_entity_poly.type
_entity_poly.pdbx_seq_one_letter_code
_entity_poly.pdbx_strand_id
1 'polypeptide(L)'
;NARLYEAPASPIPLLMAANGPKAMRRAGQYGDGLITDGKTWKQYKSEFEAGARVAGKEAGRMPVLIEQYAIVGSKQDAEKAAELWRFGPKAFKKYYNVRDPEEIEREAN
;
A
#
# COMPACT_ATOMS: atom_id res chain seq x y z
N ASN A 1 28.79 -8.93 -9.58
CA ASN A 1 27.82 -8.96 -10.72
C ASN A 1 26.85 -10.12 -10.51
N ALA A 2 25.58 -9.84 -10.24
CA ALA A 2 24.54 -10.87 -10.25
C ALA A 2 24.06 -11.11 -11.69
N ARG A 3 23.71 -12.35 -12.04
CA ARG A 3 23.16 -12.73 -13.35
C ARG A 3 21.85 -13.48 -13.16
N LEU A 4 20.87 -13.18 -14.01
CA LEU A 4 19.63 -13.94 -14.13
C LEU A 4 19.79 -14.92 -15.29
N TYR A 5 19.91 -16.21 -15.00
CA TYR A 5 20.19 -17.25 -16.00
C TYR A 5 18.95 -17.67 -16.78
N GLU A 6 17.79 -17.63 -16.14
CA GLU A 6 16.51 -17.98 -16.73
C GLU A 6 15.55 -16.83 -16.48
N ALA A 7 15.40 -15.98 -17.50
CA ALA A 7 14.48 -14.85 -17.46
C ALA A 7 13.09 -15.31 -17.93
N PRO A 8 12.01 -14.76 -17.35
CA PRO A 8 10.67 -15.01 -17.84
C PRO A 8 10.52 -14.52 -19.29
N ALA A 9 9.67 -15.20 -20.06
CA ALA A 9 9.43 -14.88 -21.48
C ALA A 9 8.82 -13.48 -21.69
N SER A 10 8.17 -12.94 -20.67
CA SER A 10 7.61 -11.59 -20.65
C SER A 10 8.03 -10.84 -19.37
N PRO A 11 8.11 -9.50 -19.41
CA PRO A 11 8.38 -8.70 -18.22
C PRO A 11 7.34 -8.95 -17.11
N ILE A 12 7.80 -9.08 -15.87
CA ILE A 12 6.92 -9.19 -14.70
C ILE A 12 6.53 -7.78 -14.25
N PRO A 13 5.23 -7.43 -14.18
CA PRO A 13 4.81 -6.12 -13.68
C PRO A 13 5.22 -5.91 -12.23
N LEU A 14 5.86 -4.77 -11.94
CA LEU A 14 6.27 -4.38 -10.60
C LEU A 14 5.37 -3.27 -10.06
N LEU A 15 4.42 -3.64 -9.22
CA LEU A 15 3.57 -2.67 -8.53
C LEU A 15 4.25 -2.17 -7.26
N MET A 16 4.25 -0.86 -7.03
CA MET A 16 4.88 -0.25 -5.87
C MET A 16 3.82 0.10 -4.82
N ALA A 17 4.02 -0.36 -3.58
CA ALA A 17 3.17 0.03 -2.46
C ALA A 17 3.49 1.47 -2.01
N ALA A 18 2.47 2.31 -1.84
CA ALA A 18 2.66 3.70 -1.44
C ALA A 18 1.48 4.27 -0.64
N ASN A 19 1.78 4.81 0.54
CA ASN A 19 0.77 5.38 1.47
C ASN A 19 1.14 6.81 1.94
N GLY A 20 1.66 7.64 1.04
CA GLY A 20 1.97 9.05 1.30
C GLY A 20 2.40 9.80 0.04
N PRO A 21 2.39 11.14 0.01
CA PRO A 21 2.49 11.91 -1.24
C PRO A 21 3.79 11.65 -2.01
N LYS A 22 4.93 11.65 -1.31
CA LYS A 22 6.24 11.34 -1.93
C LYS A 22 6.31 9.91 -2.45
N ALA A 23 5.76 8.95 -1.70
CA ALA A 23 5.74 7.55 -2.11
C ALA A 23 4.82 7.35 -3.32
N MET A 24 3.66 7.99 -3.35
CA MET A 24 2.70 7.95 -4.46
C MET A 24 3.33 8.49 -5.75
N ARG A 25 4.04 9.62 -5.67
CA ARG A 25 4.79 10.16 -6.81
C ARG A 25 5.86 9.20 -7.30
N ARG A 26 6.63 8.58 -6.40
CA ARG A 26 7.64 7.57 -6.76
C ARG A 26 7.01 6.33 -7.39
N ALA A 27 5.87 5.87 -6.88
CA ALA A 27 5.14 4.74 -7.45
C ALA A 27 4.72 5.02 -8.90
N GLY A 28 4.22 6.23 -9.18
CA GLY A 28 3.91 6.64 -10.56
C GLY A 28 5.15 6.69 -11.46
N GLN A 29 6.28 7.18 -10.93
CA GLN A 29 7.52 7.27 -11.70
C GLN A 29 8.12 5.89 -12.02
N TYR A 30 8.27 5.04 -11.00
CA TYR A 30 9.10 3.85 -11.08
C TYR A 30 8.32 2.54 -11.17
N GLY A 31 7.08 2.50 -10.69
CA GLY A 31 6.25 1.29 -10.74
C GLY A 31 5.54 1.13 -12.08
N ASP A 32 5.16 -0.10 -12.38
CA ASP A 32 4.21 -0.42 -13.46
C ASP A 32 2.76 -0.23 -13.01
N GLY A 33 2.55 -0.15 -11.69
CA GLY A 33 1.27 0.16 -11.06
C GLY A 33 1.42 0.46 -9.57
N LEU A 34 0.28 0.56 -8.89
CA LEU A 34 0.19 1.01 -7.50
C LEU A 34 -0.54 -0.03 -6.64
N ILE A 35 -0.05 -0.22 -5.41
CA ILE A 35 -0.78 -0.83 -4.31
C ILE A 35 -0.94 0.24 -3.20
N THR A 36 -2.17 0.49 -2.76
CA THR A 36 -2.44 1.52 -1.73
C THR A 36 -3.74 1.24 -0.98
N ASP A 37 -4.02 2.01 0.07
CA ASP A 37 -5.33 1.99 0.74
C ASP A 37 -6.31 3.02 0.13
N GLY A 38 -7.61 2.83 0.40
CA GLY A 38 -8.65 3.69 -0.18
C GLY A 38 -8.61 5.16 0.27
N LYS A 39 -8.07 5.45 1.47
CA LYS A 39 -7.94 6.82 1.99
C LYS A 39 -6.78 7.53 1.31
N THR A 40 -5.62 6.89 1.22
CA THR A 40 -4.44 7.40 0.53
C THR A 40 -4.76 7.65 -0.94
N TRP A 41 -5.44 6.72 -1.62
CA TRP A 41 -5.85 6.92 -3.01
C TRP A 41 -6.70 8.19 -3.18
N LYS A 42 -7.75 8.36 -2.37
CA LYS A 42 -8.60 9.56 -2.41
C LYS A 42 -7.80 10.85 -2.18
N GLN A 43 -6.79 10.82 -1.30
CA GLN A 43 -6.04 12.00 -0.92
C GLN A 43 -4.88 12.35 -1.87
N TYR A 44 -4.23 11.34 -2.45
CA TYR A 44 -2.94 11.49 -3.13
C TYR A 44 -2.89 10.90 -4.54
N LYS A 45 -4.03 10.53 -5.14
CA LYS A 45 -4.10 10.08 -6.55
C LYS A 45 -3.35 11.01 -7.51
N SER A 46 -3.47 12.32 -7.35
CA SER A 46 -2.80 13.31 -8.20
C SER A 46 -1.27 13.24 -8.15
N GLU A 47 -0.69 12.79 -7.04
CA GLU A 47 0.75 12.59 -6.91
C GLU A 47 1.21 11.39 -7.75
N PHE A 48 0.45 10.30 -7.72
CA PHE A 48 0.69 9.13 -8.58
C PHE A 48 0.60 9.50 -10.06
N GLU A 49 -0.46 10.21 -10.47
CA GLU A 49 -0.64 10.68 -11.84
C GLU A 49 0.49 11.63 -12.28
N ALA A 50 0.90 12.55 -11.40
CA ALA A 50 2.02 13.44 -11.68
C ALA A 50 3.34 12.65 -11.83
N GLY A 51 3.55 11.61 -11.03
CA GLY A 51 4.71 10.73 -11.14
C GLY A 51 4.74 9.96 -12.46
N ALA A 52 3.61 9.37 -12.85
CA ALA A 52 3.45 8.68 -14.13
C ALA A 52 3.75 9.60 -15.31
N ARG A 53 3.20 10.83 -15.30
CA ARG A 53 3.45 11.84 -16.34
C ARG A 53 4.93 12.20 -16.47
N VAL A 54 5.64 12.36 -15.35
CA VAL A 54 7.10 12.62 -15.36
C VAL A 54 7.88 11.48 -16.01
N ALA A 55 7.42 10.24 -15.86
CA ALA A 55 8.02 9.07 -16.49
C ALA A 55 7.50 8.78 -17.91
N GLY A 56 6.67 9.66 -18.49
CA GLY A 56 6.07 9.45 -19.81
C GLY A 56 5.03 8.32 -19.86
N LYS A 57 4.45 7.96 -18.71
CA LYS A 57 3.45 6.89 -18.57
C LYS A 57 2.03 7.46 -18.55
N GLU A 58 1.10 6.68 -19.08
CA GLU A 58 -0.34 6.95 -19.02
C GLU A 58 -0.93 6.34 -17.73
N ALA A 59 -1.14 7.17 -16.69
CA ALA A 59 -1.62 6.69 -15.39
C ALA A 59 -2.94 5.89 -15.47
N GLY A 60 -3.84 6.25 -16.40
CA GLY A 60 -5.10 5.53 -16.63
C GLY A 60 -4.94 4.12 -17.18
N ARG A 61 -3.74 3.73 -17.64
CA ARG A 61 -3.40 2.38 -18.11
C ARG A 61 -2.60 1.57 -17.07
N MET A 62 -2.19 2.20 -15.98
CA MET A 62 -1.44 1.54 -14.91
C MET A 62 -2.42 0.87 -13.93
N PRO A 63 -2.23 -0.40 -13.56
CA PRO A 63 -3.07 -1.05 -12.56
C PRO A 63 -2.95 -0.37 -11.20
N VAL A 64 -4.09 -0.18 -10.54
CA VAL A 64 -4.18 0.33 -9.17
C VAL A 64 -4.96 -0.67 -8.33
N LEU A 65 -4.29 -1.25 -7.35
CA LEU A 65 -4.88 -2.18 -6.39
C LEU A 65 -5.13 -1.45 -5.07
N ILE A 66 -6.39 -1.48 -4.62
CA ILE A 66 -6.81 -0.89 -3.36
C ILE A 66 -6.98 -2.01 -2.32
N GLU A 67 -6.17 -1.99 -1.26
CA GLU A 67 -6.32 -2.91 -0.14
C GLU A 67 -7.53 -2.52 0.71
N GLN A 68 -8.40 -3.48 1.00
CA GLN A 68 -9.54 -3.32 1.90
C GLN A 68 -9.79 -4.58 2.72
N TYR A 69 -10.32 -4.38 3.92
CA TYR A 69 -10.74 -5.43 4.82
C TYR A 69 -12.25 -5.61 4.71
N ALA A 70 -12.68 -6.81 4.33
CA ALA A 70 -14.08 -7.17 4.19
C ALA A 70 -14.39 -8.37 5.08
N ILE A 71 -15.45 -8.24 5.88
CA ILE A 71 -15.95 -9.33 6.73
C ILE A 71 -17.29 -9.79 6.18
N VAL A 72 -17.40 -11.09 5.90
CA VAL A 72 -18.65 -11.73 5.51
C VAL A 72 -19.19 -12.44 6.75
N GLY A 73 -20.31 -11.97 7.28
CA GLY A 73 -20.89 -12.50 8.51
C GLY A 73 -21.85 -11.53 9.17
N SER A 74 -22.11 -11.77 10.44
CA SER A 74 -22.93 -10.90 11.28
C SER A 74 -22.19 -9.61 11.65
N LYS A 75 -22.93 -8.64 12.21
CA LYS A 75 -22.33 -7.44 12.79
C LYS A 75 -21.35 -7.79 13.90
N GLN A 76 -21.66 -8.82 14.70
CA GLN A 76 -20.80 -9.31 15.78
C GLN A 76 -19.48 -9.87 15.23
N ASP A 77 -19.51 -10.58 14.11
CA ASP A 77 -18.29 -11.07 13.45
C ASP A 77 -17.43 -9.90 12.96
N ALA A 78 -18.07 -8.86 12.40
CA ALA A 78 -17.40 -7.65 11.95
C ALA A 78 -16.77 -6.85 13.10
N GLU A 79 -17.50 -6.69 14.22
CA GLU A 79 -16.99 -6.02 15.43
C GLU A 79 -15.80 -6.77 16.03
N LYS A 80 -15.90 -8.10 16.15
CA LYS A 80 -14.81 -8.94 16.63
C LYS A 80 -13.57 -8.84 15.74
N ALA A 81 -13.76 -8.85 14.42
CA ALA A 81 -12.66 -8.68 13.48
C ALA A 81 -12.06 -7.27 13.57
N ALA A 82 -12.87 -6.22 13.68
CA ALA A 82 -12.38 -4.84 13.79
C ALA A 82 -11.39 -4.66 14.95
N GLU A 83 -11.64 -5.30 16.10
CA GLU A 83 -10.73 -5.28 17.25
C GLU A 83 -9.36 -5.86 16.95
N LEU A 84 -9.29 -6.91 16.12
CA LEU A 84 -8.02 -7.54 15.75
C LEU A 84 -7.20 -6.68 14.76
N TRP A 85 -7.85 -5.80 13.98
CA TRP A 85 -7.20 -5.06 12.88
C TRP A 85 -7.01 -3.58 13.22
N ARG A 86 -7.50 -3.12 14.39
CA ARG A 86 -7.42 -1.72 14.85
C ARG A 86 -6.00 -1.16 14.93
N PHE A 87 -4.98 -2.02 15.00
CA PHE A 87 -3.58 -1.60 15.01
C PHE A 87 -3.11 -1.10 13.63
N GLY A 88 -3.66 -1.61 12.52
CA GLY A 88 -3.19 -1.33 11.15
C GLY A 88 -3.08 0.16 10.82
N PRO A 89 -4.12 0.98 11.05
CA PRO A 89 -4.07 2.43 10.83
C PRO A 89 -3.04 3.19 11.69
N LYS A 90 -2.65 2.62 12.83
CA LYS A 90 -1.71 3.23 13.80
C LYS A 90 -0.27 2.75 13.59
N ALA A 91 -0.08 1.54 13.08
CA ALA A 91 1.23 0.88 12.93
C ALA A 91 2.24 1.76 12.19
N PHE A 92 1.83 2.30 11.03
CA PHE A 92 2.72 3.06 10.16
C PHE A 92 2.98 4.50 10.60
N LYS A 93 2.35 4.97 11.69
CA LYS A 93 2.57 6.31 12.25
C LYS A 93 3.19 6.31 13.64
N LYS A 94 2.76 5.38 14.49
CA LYS A 94 3.14 5.37 15.91
C LYS A 94 4.10 4.23 16.23
N TYR A 95 3.86 3.03 15.68
CA TYR A 95 4.55 1.82 16.13
C TYR A 95 5.73 1.40 15.26
N TYR A 96 5.94 2.03 14.10
CA TYR A 96 6.97 1.61 13.14
C TYR A 96 8.42 1.63 13.68
N ASN A 97 8.66 2.35 14.78
CA ASN A 97 9.95 2.41 15.48
C ASN A 97 9.93 1.75 16.87
N VAL A 98 8.79 1.20 17.31
CA VAL A 98 8.66 0.49 18.57
C VAL A 98 9.07 -0.97 18.34
N ARG A 99 10.04 -1.45 19.11
CA ARG A 99 10.59 -2.81 18.96
C ARG A 99 9.97 -3.82 19.91
N ASP A 100 9.45 -3.36 21.04
CA ASP A 100 8.86 -4.20 22.08
C ASP A 100 7.37 -4.45 21.78
N PRO A 101 6.94 -5.72 21.57
CA PRO A 101 5.55 -6.05 21.33
C PRO A 101 4.62 -5.70 22.51
N GLU A 102 5.08 -5.76 23.76
CA GLU A 102 4.25 -5.41 24.93
C GLU A 102 3.95 -3.91 24.98
N GLU A 103 4.91 -3.08 24.55
CA GLU A 103 4.71 -1.64 24.40
C GLU A 103 3.71 -1.33 23.28
N ILE A 104 3.79 -2.03 22.15
CA ILE A 104 2.80 -1.88 21.06
C ILE A 104 1.40 -2.24 21.57
N GLU A 105 1.25 -3.35 22.31
CA GLU A 105 -0.03 -3.77 22.87
C GLU A 105 -0.60 -2.73 23.86
N ARG A 106 0.22 -2.27 24.81
CA ARG A 106 -0.17 -1.25 25.78
C ARG A 106 -0.64 0.05 25.12
N GLU A 107 0.02 0.46 24.03
CA GLU A 107 -0.35 1.67 23.30
C GLU A 107 -1.47 1.49 22.28
N ALA A 108 -1.80 0.25 21.92
CA ALA A 108 -2.88 -0.08 20.99
C ALA A 108 -4.24 -0.16 21.70
N ASN A 109 -4.25 -0.58 22.97
CA ASN A 109 -5.39 -0.58 23.90
C ASN A 109 -5.91 0.83 24.18
#